data_AF-A0A1Q5UDQ9-F1
#
_entry.id   AF-A0A1Q5UDQ9-F1
#
_cell.length_a   1.000
_cell.length_b   1.000
_cell.length_c   1.000
_cell.angle_alpha   90.00
_cell.angle_beta   90.00
_cell.angle_gamma   90.00
#
_symmetry.space_group_name_H-M   'P 1'
#
loop_
_entity.id
_entity.type
_entity.pdbx_description
1 polymer ?
#
loop_
_entity_poly.entity_id
_entity_poly.type
_entity_poly.pdbx_seq_one_letter_code
_entity_poly.pdbx_strand_id
1 'polypeptide(L)'
;MAIQFALETSSVPDAKLSIKRSSPAVSPNPYILPFAMRGLLEEEYVRRVLHEETMELLRQFDDWKPSSKVLKDVKFRLEGIRSKL
;
A
#
# COMPACT_ATOMS: atom_id res chain seq x y z
N MET A 1 25.13 -6.58 38.80
CA MET A 1 23.94 -7.16 39.47
C MET A 1 22.63 -6.44 39.13
N ALA A 2 22.57 -5.10 39.07
CA ALA A 2 21.30 -4.38 38.80
C ALA A 2 20.70 -4.61 37.40
N ILE A 3 21.53 -4.71 36.35
CA ILE A 3 21.06 -4.90 34.96
C ILE A 3 20.40 -6.27 34.76
N GLN A 4 20.92 -7.30 35.42
CA GLN A 4 20.36 -8.66 35.35
C GLN A 4 18.97 -8.73 35.98
N PHE A 5 18.79 -8.09 37.14
CA PHE A 5 17.48 -7.95 37.80
C PHE A 5 16.48 -7.16 36.97
N ALA A 6 16.93 -6.12 36.27
CA ALA A 6 16.05 -5.32 35.40
C ALA A 6 15.51 -6.10 34.19
N LEU A 7 16.17 -7.21 33.82
CA LEU A 7 15.84 -8.03 32.65
C LEU A 7 15.19 -9.38 33.03
N GLU A 8 14.94 -9.62 34.33
CA GLU A 8 14.17 -10.79 34.76
C GLU A 8 12.70 -10.63 34.37
N THR A 9 12.27 -11.39 33.37
CA THR A 9 10.85 -11.49 33.00
C THR A 9 10.26 -12.76 33.63
N SER A 10 9.17 -12.63 34.38
CA SER A 10 8.42 -13.80 34.87
C SER A 10 7.59 -14.40 33.74
N SER A 11 7.73 -15.70 33.49
CA SER A 11 6.87 -16.42 32.54
C SER A 11 5.49 -16.60 33.17
N VAL A 12 4.46 -16.00 32.58
CA VAL A 12 3.07 -16.23 33.01
C VAL A 12 2.54 -17.44 32.24
N PRO A 13 2.36 -18.62 32.88
CA PRO A 13 1.67 -19.73 32.25
C PRO A 13 0.22 -19.29 32.04
N ASP A 14 -0.27 -19.41 30.80
CA ASP A 14 -1.64 -19.09 30.39
C ASP A 14 -1.96 -17.60 30.07
N ALA A 15 -0.97 -16.85 29.61
CA ALA A 15 -1.24 -15.55 28.98
C ALA A 15 -2.11 -15.75 27.72
N LYS A 16 -3.36 -15.29 27.77
CA LYS A 16 -4.32 -15.38 26.65
C LYS A 16 -3.81 -14.57 25.45
N LEU A 17 -3.08 -15.24 24.56
CA LEU A 17 -2.55 -14.65 23.34
C LEU A 17 -3.70 -14.40 22.36
N SER A 18 -4.27 -13.20 22.39
CA SER A 18 -5.27 -12.78 21.41
C SER A 18 -4.58 -12.31 20.13
N ILE A 19 -4.23 -13.26 19.26
CA ILE A 19 -3.77 -12.92 17.90
C ILE A 19 -5.00 -12.51 17.08
N LYS A 20 -5.27 -11.21 16.98
CA LYS A 20 -6.18 -10.69 15.98
C LYS A 20 -5.52 -10.83 14.60
N ARG A 21 -5.62 -12.01 14.00
CA ARG A 21 -5.28 -12.19 12.59
C ARG A 21 -6.26 -11.31 11.81
N SER A 22 -5.73 -10.31 11.12
CA SER A 22 -6.51 -9.50 10.18
C SER A 22 -7.16 -10.46 9.18
N SER A 23 -8.46 -10.70 9.33
CA SER A 23 -9.23 -11.38 8.28
C SER A 23 -9.07 -10.53 7.02
N PRO A 24 -8.78 -11.12 5.84
CA PRO A 24 -8.76 -10.35 4.61
C PRO A 24 -10.12 -9.65 4.51
N ALA A 25 -10.10 -8.32 4.49
CA ALA A 25 -11.31 -7.54 4.43
C ALA A 25 -12.12 -8.03 3.21
N VAL A 26 -13.38 -8.39 3.45
CA VAL A 26 -14.30 -8.97 2.45
C VAL A 26 -14.51 -8.03 1.25
N SER A 27 -14.07 -6.78 1.35
CA SER A 27 -13.76 -5.92 0.21
C SER A 27 -12.53 -5.04 0.54
N PRO A 28 -11.48 -5.03 -0.28
CA PRO A 28 -10.39 -4.07 -0.15
C PRO A 28 -10.96 -2.65 -0.31
N ASN A 29 -10.57 -1.71 0.56
CA ASN A 29 -10.98 -0.32 0.42
C ASN A 29 -10.55 0.21 -0.97
N PRO A 30 -11.48 0.66 -1.82
CA PRO A 30 -11.21 1.00 -3.22
C PRO A 30 -10.30 2.23 -3.39
N TYR A 31 -10.04 2.98 -2.31
CA TYR A 31 -9.15 4.15 -2.33
C TYR A 31 -7.70 3.82 -1.98
N ILE A 32 -7.39 2.61 -1.50
CA ILE A 32 -6.01 2.22 -1.13
C ILE A 32 -5.07 2.40 -2.31
N LEU A 33 -5.42 1.84 -3.47
CA LEU A 33 -4.57 1.88 -4.66
C LEU A 33 -4.38 3.32 -5.20
N PRO A 34 -5.44 4.13 -5.38
CA PRO A 34 -5.29 5.54 -5.73
C PRO A 34 -4.38 6.34 -4.77
N PHE A 35 -4.53 6.17 -3.45
CA PHE A 35 -3.70 6.88 -2.47
C PHE A 35 -2.25 6.40 -2.48
N ALA A 36 -2.02 5.10 -2.60
CA ALA A 36 -0.67 4.54 -2.69
C ALA A 36 0.06 5.05 -3.94
N MET A 37 -0.61 5.00 -5.10
CA MET A 37 -0.06 5.52 -6.36
C MET A 37 0.21 7.03 -6.28
N ARG A 38 -0.70 7.81 -5.71
CA ARG A 38 -0.49 9.25 -5.49
C ARG A 38 0.74 9.51 -4.62
N GLY A 39 0.90 8.77 -3.53
CA GLY A 39 2.07 8.89 -2.64
C GLY A 39 3.36 8.55 -3.36
N LEU A 40 3.39 7.46 -4.12
CA LEU A 40 4.55 7.03 -4.91
C LEU A 40 4.97 8.10 -5.93
N LEU A 41 4.02 8.70 -6.64
CA LEU A 41 4.29 9.77 -7.62
C LEU A 41 4.69 11.11 -6.97
N GLU A 42 4.36 11.32 -5.69
CA GLU A 42 4.76 12.51 -4.93
C GLU A 42 6.17 12.39 -4.32
N GLU A 43 6.77 11.20 -4.32
CA GLU A 43 8.08 10.95 -3.71
C GLU A 43 9.23 11.53 -4.54
N GLU A 44 10.15 12.26 -3.89
CA GLU A 44 11.24 12.97 -4.57
C GLU A 44 12.22 12.01 -5.28
N TYR A 45 12.49 10.86 -4.66
CA TYR A 45 13.34 9.83 -5.26
C TYR A 45 12.74 9.29 -6.56
N VAL A 46 11.44 8.98 -6.55
CA VAL A 46 10.72 8.50 -7.74
C VAL A 46 10.73 9.55 -8.84
N ARG A 47 10.51 10.83 -8.50
CA ARG A 47 10.52 11.93 -9.48
C ARG A 47 11.88 12.21 -10.10
N ARG A 48 12.99 11.96 -9.38
CA ARG A 48 14.33 12.28 -9.87
C ARG A 48 15.03 11.09 -10.51
N VAL A 49 14.89 9.91 -9.92
CA VAL A 49 15.69 8.73 -10.26
C VAL A 49 14.88 7.73 -11.09
N LEU A 50 13.58 7.59 -10.82
CA LEU A 50 12.69 6.63 -11.50
C LEU A 50 11.67 7.32 -12.42
N HIS A 51 12.02 8.51 -12.92
CA HIS A 51 11.09 9.33 -13.69
C HIS A 51 10.68 8.64 -14.99
N GLU A 52 11.64 8.11 -15.72
CA GLU A 52 11.42 7.44 -17.01
C GLU A 52 10.56 6.17 -16.84
N GLU A 53 10.87 5.34 -15.85
CA GLU A 53 10.10 4.14 -15.53
C GLU A 53 8.67 4.49 -15.12
N THR A 54 8.52 5.57 -14.37
CA THR A 54 7.20 6.07 -13.94
C THR A 54 6.40 6.62 -15.12
N MET A 55 7.02 7.35 -16.04
CA MET A 55 6.38 7.82 -17.28
C MET A 55 5.93 6.65 -18.16
N GLU A 56 6.78 5.63 -18.32
CA GLU A 56 6.44 4.45 -19.10
C GLU A 56 5.30 3.65 -18.45
N LEU A 57 5.28 3.54 -17.12
CA LEU A 57 4.15 2.94 -16.39
C LEU A 57 2.85 3.70 -16.63
N LEU A 58 2.89 5.04 -16.61
CA LEU A 58 1.73 5.88 -16.90
C LEU A 58 1.27 5.74 -18.35
N ARG A 59 2.19 5.62 -19.30
CA ARG A 59 1.88 5.36 -20.71
C ARG A 59 1.17 4.01 -20.88
N GLN A 60 1.67 2.96 -20.22
CA GLN A 60 1.03 1.65 -20.22
C GLN A 60 -0.36 1.68 -19.56
N PHE A 61 -0.52 2.47 -18.51
CA PHE A 61 -1.82 2.70 -17.88
C PHE A 61 -2.81 3.39 -18.83
N ASP A 62 -2.36 4.39 -19.59
CA ASP A 62 -3.19 5.08 -20.58
C ASP A 62 -3.62 4.11 -21.71
N ASP A 63 -2.68 3.33 -22.23
CA ASP A 63 -2.91 2.32 -23.28
C ASP A 63 -3.76 1.12 -22.79
N TRP A 64 -3.87 0.91 -21.48
CA TRP A 64 -4.58 -0.22 -20.90
C TRP A 64 -6.08 -0.19 -21.23
N LYS A 65 -6.59 -1.24 -21.87
CA LYS A 65 -8.03 -1.43 -22.17
C LYS A 65 -8.63 -2.50 -21.26
N PRO A 66 -9.26 -2.15 -20.13
CA PRO A 66 -9.80 -3.12 -19.18
C PRO A 66 -11.00 -3.90 -19.76
N SER A 67 -10.98 -5.23 -19.63
CA SER A 67 -12.00 -6.13 -20.16
C SER A 67 -13.22 -6.27 -19.25
N SER A 68 -13.04 -6.24 -17.92
CA SER A 68 -14.12 -6.44 -16.94
C SER A 68 -14.64 -5.13 -16.34
N LYS A 69 -15.88 -5.14 -15.85
CA LYS A 69 -16.50 -3.98 -15.16
C LYS A 69 -15.69 -3.52 -13.94
N VAL A 70 -15.14 -4.47 -13.17
CA VAL A 70 -14.31 -4.17 -12.00
C VAL A 70 -13.03 -3.44 -12.42
N LEU A 71 -12.36 -3.91 -13.48
CA LEU A 71 -11.13 -3.26 -13.97
C LEU A 71 -11.41 -1.88 -14.57
N LYS A 72 -12.58 -1.67 -15.19
CA LYS A 72 -13.03 -0.36 -15.65
C LYS A 72 -13.23 0.61 -14.48
N ASP A 73 -13.83 0.17 -13.39
CA ASP A 73 -14.00 0.98 -12.17
C ASP A 73 -12.65 1.32 -11.53
N VAL A 74 -11.72 0.36 -11.49
CA VAL A 74 -10.34 0.60 -11.01
C VAL A 74 -9.62 1.62 -11.89
N LYS A 75 -9.68 1.49 -13.22
CA LYS A 75 -9.07 2.46 -14.13
C LYS A 75 -9.65 3.86 -13.90
N PHE A 76 -10.98 3.97 -13.83
CA PHE A 76 -11.67 5.24 -13.57
C PHE A 76 -11.23 5.90 -12.25
N ARG A 77 -11.08 5.13 -11.17
CA ARG A 77 -10.60 5.64 -9.87
C ARG A 77 -9.16 6.13 -9.92
N LEU A 78 -8.33 5.50 -10.75
CA LEU A 78 -6.93 5.86 -10.93
C LEU A 78 -6.74 7.08 -11.84
N GLU A 79 -7.73 7.47 -12.66
CA GLU A 79 -7.64 8.69 -13.50
C GLU A 79 -7.27 9.94 -12.70
N GLY A 80 -7.67 10.02 -11.42
CA GLY A 80 -7.32 11.15 -10.54
C GLY A 80 -5.83 11.33 -10.28
N ILE A 81 -4.99 10.30 -10.48
CA ILE A 81 -3.53 10.42 -10.33
C ILE A 81 -2.88 11.10 -11.55
N ARG A 82 -3.56 11.15 -12.70
CA ARG A 82 -3.05 11.77 -13.94
C ARG A 82 -2.99 13.29 -13.87
N SER A 83 -3.78 13.94 -13.01
CA SER A 83 -3.80 15.41 -12.93
C SER A 83 -2.62 16.03 -12.17
N LYS A 84 -1.76 15.19 -11.59
CA LYS A 84 -0.62 15.59 -10.75
C LYS A 84 0.73 15.50 -11.46
N LEU A 85 0.72 15.13 -12.75
CA LEU A 85 1.86 15.24 -13.66
C LEU A 85 2.13 16.71 -14.01
#